data_AF-A0A521DY16-F1
#
_entry.id   AF-A0A521DY16-F1
#
_cell.length_a   1.000
_cell.length_b   1.000
_cell.length_c   1.000
_cell.angle_alpha   90.00
_cell.angle_beta   90.00
_cell.angle_gamma   90.00
#
_symmetry.space_group_name_H-M   'P 1'
#
loop_
_entity.id
_entity.type
_entity.pdbx_description
1 polymer ?
#
loop_
_entity_poly.entity_id
_entity_poly.type
_entity_poly.pdbx_seq_one_letter_code
_entity_poly.pdbx_strand_id
1 'polypeptide(L)' 'MLFRQKMTVIHQSYGTPRVVYALKSCLERNNIYSELKVESKKGLVAYQLLVPRQKAQKARNLLHLYKKELEKA' A
#
# COMPACT_ATOMS: atom_id res chain seq x y z
N MET A 1 -23.15 15.48 2.71
CA MET A 1 -22.90 14.11 2.20
C MET A 1 -21.40 13.88 2.14
N LEU A 2 -20.84 13.14 3.10
CA LEU A 2 -19.41 12.80 3.12
C LEU A 2 -19.12 11.80 2.00
N PHE A 3 -18.42 12.24 0.95
CA PHE A 3 -17.91 11.38 -0.10
C PHE A 3 -17.00 10.32 0.52
N ARG A 4 -17.52 9.11 0.72
CA ARG A 4 -16.73 7.94 1.12
C ARG A 4 -15.70 7.73 0.03
N GLN A 5 -14.47 8.20 0.25
CA GLN A 5 -13.41 8.13 -0.75
C GLN A 5 -13.25 6.66 -1.15
N LYS A 6 -13.45 6.36 -2.43
CA LYS A 6 -13.28 5.00 -2.94
C LYS A 6 -11.82 4.62 -2.75
N MET A 7 -11.57 3.69 -1.84
CA MET A 7 -10.25 3.11 -1.61
C MET A 7 -9.95 2.07 -2.68
N THR A 8 -8.70 1.98 -3.10
CA THR A 8 -8.26 0.99 -4.08
C THR A 8 -6.99 0.30 -3.59
N VAL A 9 -6.92 -1.01 -3.82
CA VAL A 9 -5.75 -1.81 -3.48
C VAL A 9 -4.64 -1.48 -4.47
N ILE A 10 -3.49 -1.05 -3.96
CA ILE A 10 -2.30 -0.75 -4.77
C ILE A 10 -1.22 -1.81 -4.64
N HIS A 11 -1.20 -2.53 -3.53
CA HIS A 11 -0.25 -3.60 -3.27
C HIS A 11 -0.89 -4.68 -2.41
N GLN A 12 -0.52 -5.92 -2.65
CA GLN A 12 -0.93 -7.07 -1.84
C GLN A 12 0.29 -7.95 -1.62
N SER A 13 0.55 -8.30 -0.36
CA SER A 13 1.60 -9.24 0.00
C SER A 13 1.04 -10.41 0.78
N TYR A 14 1.57 -11.60 0.55
CA TYR A 14 1.20 -12.82 1.27
C TYR A 14 2.30 -13.16 2.27
N GLY A 15 1.91 -13.41 3.51
CA GLY A 15 2.82 -13.88 4.58
C GLY A 15 3.91 -12.90 5.04
N THR A 16 4.15 -11.77 4.35
CA THR A 16 5.22 -10.81 4.69
C THR A 16 4.65 -9.46 5.14
N PRO A 17 4.26 -9.31 6.43
CA PRO A 17 3.74 -8.05 6.95
C PRO A 17 4.76 -6.91 6.86
N ARG A 18 6.05 -7.20 7.07
CA ARG A 18 7.14 -6.20 7.10
C ARG A 18 7.19 -5.33 5.84
N VAL A 19 7.06 -5.94 4.66
CA VAL A 19 7.10 -5.22 3.38
C VAL A 19 5.93 -4.24 3.30
N VAL A 20 4.72 -4.68 3.64
CA VAL A 20 3.53 -3.82 3.56
C VAL A 20 3.60 -2.67 4.56
N TYR A 21 4.12 -2.89 5.76
CA TYR A 21 4.35 -1.81 6.73
C TYR A 21 5.42 -0.81 6.26
N ALA A 22 6.49 -1.26 5.59
CA ALA A 22 7.48 -0.38 5.00
C ALA A 22 6.88 0.47 3.88
N LEU A 23 6.08 -0.14 2.99
CA LEU A 23 5.38 0.59 1.92
C LEU A 23 4.38 1.60 2.49
N LYS A 24 3.62 1.23 3.53
CA LYS A 24 2.75 2.16 4.27
C LYS A 24 3.52 3.35 4.81
N SER A 25 4.64 3.10 5.49
CA SER A 25 5.50 4.15 6.06
C SER A 25 6.05 5.08 4.96
N CYS A 26 6.41 4.54 3.81
CA CYS A 26 6.85 5.32 2.64
C CYS A 26 5.74 6.26 2.14
N LEU A 27 4.50 5.78 2.05
CA LEU A 27 3.35 6.58 1.61
C LEU A 27 2.98 7.67 2.62
N GLU A 28 3.01 7.35 3.91
CA GLU A 28 2.71 8.29 4.98
C GLU A 28 3.73 9.45 5.02
N ARG A 29 5.03 9.15 4.89
CA ARG A 29 6.09 10.16 4.74
C ARG A 29 5.88 11.09 3.54
N ASN A 30 5.17 10.63 2.52
CA ASN A 30 4.84 11.39 1.31
C ASN A 30 3.44 12.03 1.35
N ASN A 31 2.82 12.13 2.53
CA ASN A 31 1.47 12.69 2.74
C ASN A 31 0.37 11.96 1.94
N ILE A 32 0.52 10.65 1.74
CA ILE A 32 -0.50 9.79 1.15
C ILE A 32 -1.08 8.90 2.24
N TYR A 33 -2.32 9.21 2.63
CA TYR A 33 -3.08 8.34 3.53
C TYR A 33 -3.22 6.95 2.90
N SER A 34 -2.94 5.92 3.69
CA SER A 34 -3.07 4.54 3.28
C SER A 34 -3.70 3.69 4.38
N GLU A 35 -4.54 2.74 3.98
CA GLU A 35 -5.18 1.78 4.86
C GLU A 35 -4.57 0.40 4.66
N LEU A 36 -4.41 -0.33 5.75
CA LEU A 36 -3.93 -1.70 5.73
C LEU A 36 -5.10 -2.63 6.03
N LYS A 37 -5.44 -3.48 5.08
CA LYS A 37 -6.48 -4.51 5.24
C LYS A 37 -5.82 -5.86 5.29
N VAL A 38 -6.11 -6.63 6.34
CA VAL A 38 -5.65 -8.02 6.46
C VAL A 38 -6.81 -8.93 6.07
N GLU A 39 -6.60 -9.79 5.09
CA GLU A 39 -7.56 -10.80 4.67
C GLU A 39 -6.94 -12.19 4.86
N SER A 40 -7.68 -13.10 5.48
CA SER A 40 -7.30 -14.52 5.53
C SER A 40 -8.18 -15.30 4.57
N LYS A 41 -7.58 -16.01 3.61
CA LYS A 41 -8.31 -16.84 2.65
C LYS A 41 -7.63 -18.19 2.49
N LYS A 42 -8.38 -19.26 2.77
CA LYS A 42 -7.93 -20.66 2.67
C LYS A 42 -6.60 -20.94 3.42
N GLY A 43 -6.44 -20.35 4.61
CA GLY A 43 -5.24 -20.54 5.44
C GLY A 43 -4.04 -19.63 5.08
N LEU A 44 -4.16 -18.79 4.04
CA LEU A 44 -3.14 -17.80 3.69
C LEU A 44 -3.55 -16.40 4.15
N VAL A 45 -2.65 -15.72 4.84
CA VAL A 45 -2.82 -14.33 5.26
C VAL A 45 -2.28 -13.40 4.18
N ALA A 46 -3.17 -12.59 3.63
CA ALA A 46 -2.89 -11.53 2.68
C ALA A 46 -2.99 -10.16 3.37
N TYR A 47 -1.97 -9.34 3.16
CA TYR A 47 -1.91 -7.96 3.60
C TYR A 47 -2.10 -7.07 2.38
N GLN A 48 -3.20 -6.33 2.33
CA GLN A 48 -3.54 -5.40 1.26
C GLN A 48 -3.29 -3.97 1.73
N LEU A 49 -2.59 -3.21 0.89
CA LEU A 49 -2.38 -1.78 1.06
C LEU A 49 -3.34 -1.03 0.16
N LEU A 50 -4.21 -0.23 0.77
CA LEU A 50 -5.21 0.57 0.09
C LEU A 50 -4.86 2.05 0.19
N VAL A 51 -5.20 2.80 -0.86
CA VAL A 51 -5.08 4.27 -0.88
C VAL A 51 -6.32 4.89 -1.52
N PRO A 52 -6.59 6.17 -1.29
CA PRO A 52 -7.61 6.89 -2.03
C PRO A 52 -7.39 6.75 -3.55
N ARG A 53 -8.43 6.38 -4.30
CA ARG A 53 -8.34 6.15 -5.76
C ARG A 53 -7.72 7.34 -6.51
N GLN A 54 -7.97 8.56 -6.07
CA GLN A 54 -7.40 9.78 -6.64
C GLN A 54 -5.87 9.87 -6.51
N LYS A 55 -5.29 9.23 -5.49
CA LYS A 55 -3.84 9.21 -5.21
C LYS A 55 -3.18 7.91 -5.67
N ALA A 56 -3.94 6.94 -6.20
CA ALA A 56 -3.44 5.61 -6.54
C ALA A 56 -2.28 5.63 -7.54
N GLN A 57 -2.37 6.44 -8.59
CA GLN A 57 -1.30 6.55 -9.57
C GLN A 57 -0.03 7.16 -8.96
N LYS A 58 -0.17 8.22 -8.16
CA LYS A 58 0.96 8.85 -7.45
C LYS A 58 1.61 7.87 -6.48
N ALA A 59 0.81 7.13 -5.71
CA ALA A 59 1.28 6.11 -4.78
C ALA A 59 2.07 5.01 -5.50
N ARG A 60 1.57 4.49 -6.63
CA ARG A 60 2.27 3.48 -7.44
C ARG A 60 3.63 3.99 -7.94
N ASN A 61 3.68 5.23 -8.43
CA ASN A 61 4.94 5.82 -8.89
C ASN A 61 5.96 5.95 -7.75
N LEU A 62 5.53 6.42 -6.56
CA LEU A 62 6.40 6.53 -5.39
C LEU A 62 6.92 5.16 -4.93
N LEU A 63 6.07 4.15 -4.87
CA LEU A 63 6.49 2.79 -4.49
C LEU A 63 7.45 2.19 -5.52
N HIS A 64 7.27 2.50 -6.81
CA HIS A 64 8.20 2.06 -7.86
C HIS A 64 9.57 2.71 -7.72
N LEU A 65 9.63 4.01 -7.42
CA LEU A 65 10.89 4.70 -7.13
C LEU A 65 11.55 4.14 -5.87
N TYR A 66 10.78 3.90 -4.81
CA TYR A 66 11.28 3.29 -3.58
C TYR A 66 11.88 1.89 -3.81
N LYS A 67 11.23 1.07 -4.65
CA LYS A 67 11.78 -0.24 -5.06
C LYS A 67 13.13 -0.09 -5.77
N LYS A 68 13.24 0.85 -6.71
CA LYS A 68 14.49 1.11 -7.43
C LYS A 68 15.64 1.54 -6.51
N GLU A 69 15.33 2.33 -5.49
CA GLU A 69 16.34 2.74 -4.51
C GLU A 69 16.78 1.58 -3.61
N LEU A 70 15.84 0.69 -3.23
CA LEU A 70 16.18 -0.54 -2.50
C LEU A 70 17.03 -1.52 -3.31
N GLU A 71 16.87 -1.58 -4.63
CA GLU A 71 17.64 -2.47 -5.51
C GLU A 71 19.09 -1.99 -5.74
N LYS A 72 19.39 -0.72 -5.44
CA LYS A 72 20.74 -0.15 -5.55
C LYS A 72 21.55 -0.23 -4.25
N ALA A 73 20.89 -0.45 -3.12
CA ALA A 73 21.51 -0.52 -1.79
C ALA A 73 21.93 -1.95 -1.47
#